data_AF-A0A7Y5XVY5-F1
#
_entry.id   AF-A0A7Y5XVY5-F1
#
_cell.length_a   1.000
_cell.length_b   1.000
_cell.length_c   1.000
_cell.angle_alpha   90.00
_cell.angle_beta   90.00
_cell.angle_gamma   90.00
#
_symmetry.space_group_name_H-M   'P 1'
#
loop_
_entity.id
_entity.type
_entity.pdbx_description
1 polymer ?
#
loop_
_entity_poly.entity_id
_entity_poly.type
_entity_poly.pdbx_seq_one_letter_code
_entity_poly.pdbx_strand_id
1 'polypeptide(L)'
;MDWDEVRAGRLARTHLAERAPGERLVEVVRDLCGVHAQVMGSAELQLAARVDGIVQADVRAALWERRELAKTWTTRGTLHVHPADELSLWTSARRALAEDGRADVVAAIGDALRGRRLTREELADAVLERVPSAPREELASGWGF
;
A
#
# COMPACT_ATOMS: atom_id res chain seq x y z
N MET A 1 -14.93 30.28 8.57
CA MET A 1 -14.73 29.00 7.86
C MET A 1 -15.74 28.89 6.75
N ASP A 2 -15.43 29.52 5.62
CA ASP A 2 -16.11 29.31 4.35
C ASP A 2 -15.44 28.19 3.55
N TRP A 3 -15.96 27.90 2.35
CA TRP A 3 -15.45 26.84 1.50
C TRP A 3 -14.05 27.11 0.94
N ASP A 4 -13.68 28.37 0.75
CA ASP A 4 -12.39 28.72 0.18
C ASP A 4 -11.29 28.55 1.23
N GLU A 5 -11.58 28.90 2.49
CA GLU A 5 -10.72 28.58 3.64
C GLU A 5 -10.51 27.06 3.79
N VAL A 6 -11.56 26.26 3.63
CA VAL A 6 -11.45 24.78 3.68
C VAL A 6 -10.60 24.24 2.53
N ARG A 7 -10.78 24.75 1.30
CA ARG A 7 -10.01 24.33 0.12
C ARG A 7 -8.54 24.69 0.26
N ALA A 8 -8.23 25.91 0.64
CA ALA A 8 -6.87 26.37 0.87
C ALA A 8 -6.17 25.49 1.92
N GLY A 9 -6.85 25.20 3.04
CA GLY A 9 -6.33 24.31 4.07
C GLY A 9 -6.08 22.88 3.58
N ARG A 10 -6.93 22.33 2.71
CA ARG A 10 -6.73 21.00 2.11
C ARG A 10 -5.56 21.00 1.12
N LEU A 11 -5.46 22.00 0.25
CA LEU A 11 -4.34 22.11 -0.69
C LEU A 11 -3.00 22.24 0.03
N ALA A 12 -2.95 23.04 1.10
CA ALA A 12 -1.77 23.17 1.94
C ALA A 12 -1.39 21.84 2.62
N ARG A 13 -2.33 21.18 3.30
CA ARG A 13 -2.08 19.89 3.98
C ARG A 13 -1.75 18.73 3.05
N THR A 14 -2.11 18.82 1.77
CA THR A 14 -1.84 17.78 0.77
C THR A 14 -0.67 18.13 -0.14
N HIS A 15 0.11 19.17 0.20
CA HIS A 15 1.31 19.60 -0.54
C HIS A 15 1.02 19.99 -2.00
N LEU A 16 -0.20 20.45 -2.27
CA LEU A 16 -0.62 20.92 -3.60
C LEU A 16 -0.53 22.45 -3.73
N ALA A 17 -0.57 23.18 -2.61
CA ALA A 17 -0.33 24.63 -2.61
C ALA A 17 1.17 24.94 -2.75
N GLU A 18 2.00 24.17 -2.05
CA GLU A 18 3.46 24.22 -2.08
C GLU A 18 3.97 22.79 -2.05
N ARG A 19 4.93 22.46 -2.93
CA ARG A 19 5.52 21.13 -2.99
C ARG A 19 6.55 20.98 -1.87
N ALA A 20 6.56 19.83 -1.22
CA ALA A 20 7.58 19.49 -0.24
C ALA A 20 8.92 19.15 -0.93
N PRO A 21 10.07 19.32 -0.26
CA PRO A 21 11.36 18.88 -0.79
C PRO A 21 11.44 17.34 -0.83
N GLY A 22 12.30 16.81 -1.71
CA GLY A 22 12.42 15.38 -2.01
C GLY A 22 12.63 14.47 -0.80
N GLU A 23 13.34 14.96 0.23
CA GLU A 23 13.63 14.25 1.47
C GLU A 23 12.36 13.94 2.28
N ARG A 24 11.27 14.68 2.04
CA ARG A 24 9.97 14.48 2.70
C ARG A 24 9.03 13.55 1.94
N LEU A 25 9.51 12.82 0.91
CA LEU A 25 8.68 11.90 0.12
C LEU A 25 7.79 10.98 0.96
N VAL A 26 8.36 10.31 1.96
CA VAL A 26 7.64 9.37 2.84
C VAL A 26 6.61 10.10 3.70
N GLU A 27 6.96 11.30 4.18
CA GLU A 27 6.08 12.14 4.99
C GLU A 27 4.90 12.68 4.17
N VAL A 28 5.11 13.02 2.90
CA VAL A 28 4.02 13.37 2.00
C VAL A 28 3.06 12.19 1.80
N VAL A 29 3.55 10.96 1.63
CA VAL A 29 2.67 9.77 1.56
C VAL A 29 1.85 9.63 2.85
N ARG A 30 2.47 9.89 4.01
CA ARG A 30 1.82 9.87 5.32
C ARG A 30 0.70 10.90 5.44
N ASP A 31 0.99 12.15 5.09
CA ASP A 31 0.04 13.27 5.16
C ASP A 31 -1.17 13.06 4.24
N LEU A 32 -0.98 12.34 3.13
CA LEU A 32 -2.04 11.95 2.21
C LEU A 32 -2.87 10.76 2.67
N CYS A 33 -2.50 10.11 3.78
CA CYS A 33 -3.12 8.87 4.24
C CYS A 33 -2.98 7.74 3.20
N GLY A 34 -1.83 7.71 2.52
CA GLY A 34 -1.51 6.78 1.44
C GLY A 34 -1.89 7.26 0.04
N VAL A 35 -1.22 6.71 -0.96
CA VAL A 35 -1.40 7.06 -2.37
C VAL A 35 -1.96 5.87 -3.14
N HIS A 36 -3.04 6.07 -3.88
CA HIS A 36 -3.64 5.03 -4.70
C HIS A 36 -2.66 4.58 -5.81
N ALA A 37 -2.44 3.26 -5.92
CA ALA A 37 -1.33 2.66 -6.66
C ALA A 37 -1.71 1.42 -7.48
N GLN A 38 -2.98 1.32 -7.89
CA GLN A 38 -3.42 0.30 -8.85
C GLN A 38 -2.62 0.40 -10.16
N VAL A 39 -2.38 1.63 -10.62
CA VAL A 39 -1.45 1.96 -11.70
C VAL A 39 -0.27 2.70 -11.09
N MET A 40 0.91 2.07 -11.07
CA MET A 40 2.08 2.63 -10.38
C MET A 40 2.52 3.99 -10.95
N GLY A 41 2.44 4.16 -12.28
CA GLY A 41 2.69 5.44 -12.95
C GLY A 41 1.82 6.59 -12.43
N SER A 42 0.56 6.30 -12.07
CA SER A 42 -0.34 7.30 -11.50
C SER A 42 0.06 7.66 -10.07
N ALA A 43 0.53 6.71 -9.25
CA ALA A 43 1.05 7.00 -7.92
C ALA A 43 2.29 7.88 -7.97
N GLU A 44 3.21 7.57 -8.90
CA GLU A 44 4.44 8.34 -9.11
C GLU A 44 4.13 9.78 -9.56
N LEU A 45 3.16 9.99 -10.46
CA LEU A 45 2.70 11.32 -10.87
C LEU A 45 1.99 12.09 -9.73
N GLN A 46 1.17 11.41 -8.92
CA GLN A 46 0.53 12.02 -7.75
C GLN A 46 1.57 12.55 -6.75
N LEU A 47 2.68 11.83 -6.57
CA LEU A 47 3.78 12.26 -5.71
C LEU A 47 4.60 13.37 -6.36
N ALA A 48 4.91 13.29 -7.65
CA ALA A 48 5.63 14.35 -8.36
C ALA A 48 4.87 15.68 -8.37
N ALA A 49 3.53 15.67 -8.28
CA ALA A 49 2.73 16.89 -8.14
C ALA A 49 2.88 17.58 -6.77
N ARG A 50 3.44 16.88 -5.78
CA ARG A 50 3.47 17.27 -4.36
C ARG A 50 4.86 17.34 -3.76
N VAL A 51 5.82 16.71 -4.41
CA VAL A 51 7.22 16.63 -3.98
C VAL A 51 8.08 17.15 -5.10
N ASP A 52 8.92 18.13 -4.80
CA ASP A 52 9.83 18.73 -5.76
C ASP A 52 11.12 17.92 -5.92
N GLY A 53 11.69 17.95 -7.12
CA GLY A 53 12.98 17.33 -7.43
C GLY A 53 13.02 15.79 -7.48
N ILE A 54 11.89 15.09 -7.27
CA ILE A 54 11.86 13.62 -7.36
C ILE A 54 11.65 13.13 -8.80
N VAL A 55 12.15 11.94 -9.07
CA VAL A 55 11.86 11.15 -10.27
C VAL A 55 11.21 9.81 -9.91
N GLN A 56 10.76 9.09 -10.94
CA GLN A 56 10.11 7.79 -10.80
C GLN A 56 10.97 6.77 -10.01
N ALA A 57 12.29 6.82 -10.20
CA ALA A 57 13.24 5.93 -9.52
C ALA A 57 13.26 6.14 -8.00
N ASP A 58 13.07 7.36 -7.50
CA ASP A 58 13.11 7.63 -6.05
C ASP A 58 11.96 6.94 -5.32
N VAL A 59 10.75 6.97 -5.91
CA VAL A 59 9.57 6.26 -5.38
C VAL A 59 9.80 4.75 -5.36
N ARG A 60 10.45 4.21 -6.41
CA ARG A 60 10.76 2.78 -6.51
C ARG A 60 11.85 2.37 -5.53
N ALA A 61 12.88 3.20 -5.34
CA ALA A 61 13.92 2.95 -4.34
C ALA A 61 13.33 2.94 -2.93
N ALA A 62 12.43 3.87 -2.60
CA ALA A 62 11.72 3.89 -1.32
C ALA A 62 10.89 2.62 -1.07
N LEU A 63 10.25 2.06 -2.12
CA LEU A 63 9.45 0.83 -2.04
C LEU A 63 10.29 -0.46 -1.98
N TRP A 64 11.29 -0.59 -2.86
CA TRP A 64 11.94 -1.87 -3.16
C TRP A 64 13.33 -2.02 -2.55
N GLU A 65 14.02 -0.91 -2.32
CA GLU A 65 15.40 -0.90 -1.80
C GLU A 65 15.42 -0.52 -0.32
N ARG A 66 14.94 0.69 0.01
CA ARG A 66 14.96 1.23 1.37
C ARG A 66 13.85 0.69 2.27
N ARG A 67 12.76 0.17 1.67
CA ARG A 67 11.59 -0.38 2.39
C ARG A 67 10.92 0.64 3.33
N GLU A 68 11.03 1.91 3.00
CA GLU A 68 10.36 3.01 3.72
C GLU A 68 8.88 3.08 3.35
N LEU A 69 8.52 2.58 2.17
CA LEU A 69 7.16 2.49 1.68
C LEU A 69 6.76 1.02 1.48
N ALA A 70 5.48 0.73 1.68
CA ALA A 70 4.86 -0.56 1.41
C ALA A 70 3.66 -0.39 0.46
N LYS A 71 3.53 -1.29 -0.52
CA LYS A 71 2.37 -1.35 -1.43
C LYS A 71 1.49 -2.54 -1.06
N THR A 72 0.22 -2.28 -0.77
CA THR A 72 -0.74 -3.34 -0.39
C THR A 72 -2.19 -2.91 -0.61
N TRP A 73 -3.13 -3.85 -0.51
CA TRP A 73 -4.56 -3.58 -0.50
C TRP A 73 -5.01 -3.06 0.85
N THR A 74 -5.61 -1.86 0.88
CA THR A 74 -6.07 -1.22 2.11
C THR A 74 -7.44 -0.57 1.90
N THR A 75 -7.46 0.75 1.72
CA THR A 75 -8.68 1.56 1.65
C THR A 75 -9.55 1.13 0.48
N ARG A 76 -10.82 0.79 0.76
CA ARG A 76 -11.81 0.34 -0.25
C ARG A 76 -11.36 -0.87 -1.08
N GLY A 77 -10.47 -1.71 -0.55
CA GLY A 77 -10.01 -2.92 -1.23
C GLY A 77 -9.12 -2.69 -2.45
N THR A 78 -8.53 -1.49 -2.61
CA THR A 78 -7.61 -1.21 -3.73
C THR A 78 -6.17 -1.04 -3.26
N LEU A 79 -5.22 -1.17 -4.21
CA LEU A 79 -3.80 -1.01 -3.96
C LEU A 79 -3.46 0.44 -3.60
N HIS A 80 -2.78 0.62 -2.47
CA HIS A 80 -2.20 1.89 -2.04
C HIS A 80 -0.75 1.70 -1.64
N VAL A 81 0.01 2.80 -1.70
CA VAL A 81 1.33 2.94 -1.09
C VAL A 81 1.19 3.69 0.21
N HIS A 82 1.75 3.14 1.28
CA HIS A 82 1.77 3.71 2.64
C HIS A 82 3.21 3.75 3.16
N PRO A 83 3.53 4.59 4.16
CA PRO A 83 4.73 4.41 4.96
C PRO A 83 4.74 3.01 5.57
N ALA A 84 5.88 2.32 5.50
CA ALA A 84 5.99 0.94 5.95
C ALA A 84 5.71 0.76 7.44
N ASP A 85 6.04 1.78 8.25
CA ASP A 85 5.79 1.85 9.69
C ASP A 85 4.31 2.10 10.05
N GLU A 86 3.48 2.51 9.10
CA GLU A 86 2.02 2.66 9.28
C GLU A 86 1.21 1.48 8.74
N LEU A 87 1.86 0.47 8.17
CA LEU A 87 1.16 -0.64 7.53
C LEU A 87 0.21 -1.36 8.50
N SER A 88 0.58 -1.48 9.78
CA SER A 88 -0.25 -2.07 10.83
C SER A 88 -1.53 -1.26 11.08
N LEU A 89 -1.47 0.07 11.03
CA LEU A 89 -2.63 0.95 11.17
C LEU A 89 -3.63 0.70 10.02
N TRP A 90 -3.15 0.77 8.78
CA TRP A 90 -4.01 0.66 7.60
C TRP A 90 -4.57 -0.75 7.40
N THR A 91 -3.79 -1.79 7.71
CA THR A 91 -4.29 -3.18 7.68
C THR A 91 -5.28 -3.47 8.79
N SER A 92 -5.10 -2.89 9.99
CA SER A 92 -6.09 -3.00 11.08
C SER A 92 -7.39 -2.30 10.75
N ALA A 93 -7.32 -1.08 10.18
CA ALA A 93 -8.51 -0.36 9.72
C ALA A 93 -9.27 -1.13 8.63
N ARG A 94 -8.56 -1.77 7.70
CA ARG A 94 -9.19 -2.66 6.70
C ARG A 94 -9.86 -3.86 7.38
N ARG A 95 -9.17 -4.53 8.31
CA ARG A 95 -9.67 -5.73 8.99
C ARG A 95 -10.91 -5.45 9.83
N ALA A 96 -11.01 -4.28 10.45
CA ALA A 96 -12.18 -3.88 11.24
C ALA A 96 -13.49 -3.81 10.41
N LEU A 97 -13.37 -3.78 9.08
CA LEU A 97 -14.50 -3.74 8.14
C LEU A 97 -14.66 -5.04 7.34
N ALA A 98 -13.75 -6.01 7.50
CA ALA A 98 -13.76 -7.26 6.75
C ALA A 98 -14.60 -8.32 7.47
N GLU A 99 -15.26 -9.19 6.70
CA GLU A 99 -15.91 -10.39 7.24
C GLU A 99 -14.87 -11.42 7.70
N ASP A 100 -15.31 -12.40 8.51
CA ASP A 100 -14.45 -13.48 8.99
C ASP A 100 -13.93 -14.31 7.81
N GLY A 101 -12.65 -14.10 7.48
CA GLY A 101 -11.93 -14.86 6.47
C GLY A 101 -11.45 -16.24 6.95
N ARG A 102 -10.79 -16.96 6.05
CA ARG A 102 -10.09 -18.23 6.34
C ARG A 102 -8.81 -17.97 7.15
N ALA A 103 -8.93 -17.87 8.46
CA ALA A 103 -7.82 -17.58 9.37
C ALA A 103 -6.64 -18.57 9.23
N ASP A 104 -6.94 -19.83 8.91
CA ASP A 104 -5.97 -20.89 8.61
C ASP A 104 -5.16 -20.57 7.35
N VAL A 105 -5.81 -20.09 6.28
CA VAL A 105 -5.14 -19.68 5.04
C VAL A 105 -4.29 -18.43 5.26
N VAL A 106 -4.79 -17.44 6.01
CA VAL A 106 -4.01 -16.22 6.33
C VAL A 106 -2.77 -16.56 7.15
N ALA A 107 -2.88 -17.47 8.13
CA ALA A 107 -1.73 -17.95 8.88
C ALA A 107 -0.70 -18.66 7.97
N ALA A 108 -1.17 -19.53 7.07
CA ALA A 108 -0.31 -20.23 6.11
C ALA A 108 0.41 -19.28 5.13
N ILE A 109 -0.27 -18.21 4.68
CA ILE A 109 0.35 -17.14 3.88
C ILE A 109 1.48 -16.48 4.67
N GLY A 110 1.21 -16.11 5.92
CA GLY A 110 2.20 -15.50 6.82
C GLY A 110 3.42 -16.40 7.02
N ASP A 111 3.21 -17.70 7.23
CA ASP A 111 4.27 -18.69 7.36
C ASP A 111 5.09 -18.86 6.07
N ALA A 112 4.43 -18.95 4.91
CA ALA A 112 5.08 -19.16 3.63
C ALA A 112 5.98 -17.99 3.21
N LEU A 113 5.61 -16.75 3.58
CA LEU A 113 6.32 -15.53 3.24
C LEU A 113 7.45 -15.15 4.22
N ARG A 114 7.61 -15.83 5.36
CA ARG A 114 8.68 -15.50 6.32
C ARG A 114 10.06 -15.64 5.66
N GLY A 115 10.77 -14.51 5.53
CA GLY A 115 12.11 -14.45 4.95
C GLY A 115 12.16 -14.77 3.45
N ARG A 116 11.02 -14.87 2.77
CA ARG A 116 10.93 -15.30 1.37
C ARG A 116 10.17 -14.27 0.55
N ARG A 117 10.47 -14.22 -0.74
CA ARG A 117 9.74 -13.44 -1.74
C ARG A 117 9.21 -14.45 -2.74
N LEU A 118 7.90 -14.58 -2.82
CA LEU A 118 7.24 -15.55 -3.68
C LEU A 118 6.41 -14.81 -4.72
N THR A 119 6.38 -15.33 -5.93
CA THR A 119 5.33 -14.97 -6.88
C THR A 119 3.97 -15.46 -6.35
N ARG A 120 2.89 -15.03 -6.99
CA ARG A 120 1.54 -15.46 -6.60
C ARG A 120 1.35 -16.96 -6.80
N GLU A 121 1.91 -17.53 -7.87
CA GLU A 121 1.86 -18.97 -8.16
C GLU A 121 2.63 -19.76 -7.10
N GLU A 122 3.86 -19.34 -6.80
CA GLU A 122 4.69 -19.97 -5.76
C GLU A 122 4.06 -19.87 -4.36
N LEU A 123 3.40 -18.75 -4.06
CA LEU A 123 2.68 -18.57 -2.80
C LEU A 123 1.46 -19.51 -2.73
N ALA A 124 0.68 -19.61 -3.81
CA ALA A 124 -0.48 -20.50 -3.85
C ALA A 124 -0.07 -21.95 -3.62
N ASP A 125 0.99 -22.41 -4.29
CA ASP A 125 1.50 -23.77 -4.13
C ASP A 125 2.03 -23.99 -2.68
N ALA A 126 2.80 -23.04 -2.13
CA ALA A 126 3.30 -23.13 -0.75
C ALA A 126 2.17 -23.14 0.31
N VAL A 127 1.06 -22.43 0.06
CA VAL A 127 -0.12 -22.45 0.94
C VAL A 127 -0.83 -23.80 0.86
N LEU A 128 -1.00 -24.36 -0.33
CA LEU A 128 -1.66 -25.67 -0.52
C LEU A 128 -0.88 -26.83 0.12
N GLU A 129 0.45 -26.75 0.18
CA GLU A 129 1.27 -27.72 0.94
C GLU A 129 0.92 -27.73 2.44
N ARG A 130 0.51 -26.59 3.01
CA ARG A 130 0.18 -26.42 4.44
C ARG A 130 -1.30 -26.61 4.72
N VAL A 131 -2.15 -26.15 3.79
CA VAL A 131 -3.60 -26.17 3.87
C VAL A 131 -4.16 -26.71 2.55
N PRO A 132 -4.25 -28.05 2.39
CA PRO A 132 -4.74 -28.66 1.14
C PRO A 132 -6.17 -28.27 0.74
N SER A 133 -6.98 -27.79 1.70
CA SER A 133 -8.34 -27.29 1.48
C SER A 133 -8.41 -25.82 1.07
N ALA A 134 -7.26 -25.15 0.89
CA ALA A 134 -7.24 -23.76 0.49
C ALA A 134 -7.74 -23.58 -0.97
N PRO A 135 -8.47 -22.49 -1.28
CA PRO A 135 -8.99 -22.28 -2.63
C PRO A 135 -7.88 -21.82 -3.57
N ARG A 136 -7.32 -22.76 -4.36
CA ARG A 136 -6.22 -22.47 -5.30
C ARG A 136 -6.56 -21.37 -6.30
N GLU A 137 -7.75 -21.42 -6.89
CA GLU A 137 -8.17 -20.45 -7.91
C GLU A 137 -8.24 -19.04 -7.31
N GLU A 138 -8.74 -18.90 -6.09
CA GLU A 138 -8.81 -17.62 -5.39
C GLU A 138 -7.40 -17.10 -5.06
N LEU A 139 -6.53 -17.94 -4.49
CA LEU A 139 -5.13 -17.61 -4.21
C LEU A 139 -4.35 -17.21 -5.47
N ALA A 140 -4.67 -17.83 -6.61
CA ALA A 140 -4.07 -17.53 -7.90
C ALA A 140 -4.74 -16.33 -8.59
N SER A 141 -5.98 -15.99 -8.25
CA SER A 141 -6.68 -14.81 -8.75
C SER A 141 -6.22 -13.57 -7.95
N GLY A 142 -6.04 -12.43 -8.60
CA GLY A 142 -5.39 -11.26 -8.00
C GLY A 142 -6.16 -10.54 -6.88
N TRP A 143 -7.12 -11.19 -6.19
CA TRP A 143 -8.11 -10.56 -5.34
C TRP A 143 -8.32 -11.29 -4.01
N GLY A 144 -7.77 -10.70 -2.94
CA GLY A 144 -8.28 -10.78 -1.55
C GLY A 144 -8.25 -12.13 -0.85
N PHE A 145 -7.38 -12.25 0.18
CA PHE A 145 -7.68 -12.96 1.42
C PHE A 145 -7.63 -11.95 2.59
#